data_AF-A0A105TIC2-F1
#
_entry.id   AF-A0A105TIC2-F1
#
_cell.length_a   1.000
_cell.length_b   1.000
_cell.length_c   1.000
_cell.angle_alpha   90.00
_cell.angle_beta   90.00
_cell.angle_gamma   90.00
#
_symmetry.space_group_name_H-M   'P 1'
#
loop_
_entity.id
_entity.type
_entity.pdbx_description
1 polymer ?
#
loop_
_entity_poly.entity_id
_entity_poly.type
_entity_poly.pdbx_seq_one_letter_code
_entity_poly.pdbx_strand_id
1 'polypeptide(L)'
;MSNTLSLNPILVDGMAAVRRPGLDSAPQQLPSPSEHSTGSLNFDSIKLGPRNNIKFHEAYNATVMLSGANQFSGKTDKEVAQTLRNNFDAFEDPKNPGAISQKMIRNMANSQLSGNYADDQNIMLAREILNRPDLNKLLDQDSVTGKQDGLIRKENTEIAANGGNPLSGKSDQKVAEEMLKNFDKLKDDYWTSSIKVDTLKDISKRSLTGNADKDRLTHIAREVLSRPELLKKLDNIYSKDGDGWIRWEALEYMKD
;
A
#
# COMPACT_ATOMS: atom_id res chain seq x y z
N MET A 1 48.30 29.21 9.36
CA MET A 1 47.93 29.87 10.62
C MET A 1 47.33 28.81 11.52
N SER A 2 48.14 28.21 12.36
CA SER A 2 47.73 27.23 13.37
C SER A 2 47.45 27.98 14.66
N ASN A 3 46.28 27.77 15.26
CA ASN A 3 46.03 28.20 16.64
C ASN A 3 45.25 27.10 17.40
N THR A 4 45.88 26.70 18.49
CA THR A 4 45.51 25.76 19.54
C THR A 4 44.67 26.42 20.63
N LEU A 5 43.69 25.72 21.20
CA LEU A 5 43.06 25.98 22.51
C LEU A 5 42.73 24.61 23.12
N SER A 6 43.53 24.08 24.06
CA SER A 6 43.62 24.35 25.51
C SER A 6 42.51 23.68 26.33
N LEU A 7 42.88 22.57 26.97
CA LEU A 7 42.21 21.91 28.10
C LEU A 7 42.49 22.68 29.40
N ASN A 8 41.56 22.60 30.36
CA ASN A 8 41.88 22.70 31.79
C ASN A 8 41.03 21.73 32.62
N PRO A 9 41.54 21.24 33.77
CA PRO A 9 41.04 20.08 34.49
C PRO A 9 40.24 20.43 35.76
N ILE A 10 39.50 19.46 36.30
CA ILE A 10 39.03 19.47 37.70
C ILE A 10 39.33 18.10 38.31
N LEU A 11 40.02 18.11 39.45
CA LEU A 11 40.41 16.95 40.24
C LEU A 11 40.35 17.37 41.72
N VAL A 12 39.52 16.70 42.53
CA VAL A 12 39.69 16.43 43.98
C VAL A 12 38.73 15.25 44.27
N ASP A 13 39.17 13.99 44.41
CA ASP A 13 39.84 13.28 45.52
C ASP A 13 39.02 13.13 46.82
N GLY A 14 38.99 11.90 47.36
CA GLY A 14 38.24 11.50 48.54
C GLY A 14 38.08 9.98 48.69
N MET A 15 39.14 9.32 49.17
CA MET A 15 39.21 7.88 49.46
C MET A 15 38.30 7.39 50.59
N ALA A 16 37.77 6.17 50.49
CA ALA A 16 37.74 5.19 51.59
C ALA A 16 37.57 3.76 51.05
N ALA A 17 38.53 2.90 51.38
CA ALA A 17 38.54 1.47 51.09
C ALA A 17 37.88 0.68 52.24
N VAL A 18 37.01 -0.29 51.92
CA VAL A 18 36.65 -1.40 52.80
C VAL A 18 36.82 -2.71 52.04
N ARG A 19 37.49 -3.66 52.67
CA ARG A 19 37.91 -4.97 52.13
C ARG A 19 37.04 -6.10 52.72
N ARG A 20 36.65 -7.05 51.83
CA ARG A 20 36.44 -8.51 52.00
C ARG A 20 35.10 -9.02 52.59
N PRO A 21 34.73 -10.31 52.42
CA PRO A 21 34.77 -11.18 51.22
C PRO A 21 33.54 -12.14 51.09
N GLY A 22 33.36 -12.76 49.91
CA GLY A 22 32.72 -14.08 49.77
C GLY A 22 31.34 -14.11 49.09
N LEU A 23 31.25 -14.70 47.89
CA LEU A 23 30.72 -16.05 47.62
C LEU A 23 30.51 -16.26 46.11
N ASP A 24 30.90 -17.46 45.68
CA ASP A 24 30.90 -17.99 44.33
C ASP A 24 29.55 -17.99 43.60
N SER A 25 29.61 -17.85 42.27
CA SER A 25 29.12 -18.85 41.27
C SER A 25 28.44 -18.20 40.05
N ALA A 26 29.19 -17.99 38.97
CA ALA A 26 28.70 -18.15 37.59
C ALA A 26 29.91 -18.17 36.63
N PRO A 27 30.02 -19.21 35.80
CA PRO A 27 29.86 -18.94 34.38
C PRO A 27 28.67 -19.72 33.83
N GLN A 28 27.66 -18.99 33.34
CA GLN A 28 26.61 -19.58 32.51
C GLN A 28 27.25 -20.08 31.21
N GLN A 29 27.21 -21.40 31.03
CA GLN A 29 27.49 -22.09 29.78
C GLN A 29 26.61 -21.51 28.66
N LEU A 30 27.27 -21.15 27.55
CA LEU A 30 26.66 -20.99 26.24
C LEU A 30 25.85 -22.25 25.89
N PRO A 31 24.62 -22.14 25.37
CA PRO A 31 23.89 -23.30 24.90
C PRO A 31 24.56 -23.88 23.65
N SER A 32 24.86 -25.17 23.71
CA SER A 32 25.25 -25.99 22.56
C SER A 32 24.19 -25.90 21.45
N PRO A 33 24.57 -25.92 20.16
CA PRO A 33 23.62 -25.93 19.07
C PRO A 33 22.86 -27.26 19.09
N SER A 34 21.58 -27.23 19.44
CA SER A 34 20.69 -28.36 19.23
C SER A 34 20.57 -28.62 17.74
N GLU A 35 20.98 -29.83 17.36
CA GLU A 35 20.82 -30.41 16.04
C GLU A 35 19.36 -30.26 15.57
N HIS A 36 19.12 -29.29 14.68
CA HIS A 36 17.91 -29.32 13.86
C HIS A 36 18.08 -30.44 12.85
N SER A 37 17.44 -31.57 13.17
CA SER A 37 17.12 -32.68 12.29
C SER A 37 16.84 -32.16 10.88
N THR A 38 17.77 -32.39 9.95
CA THR A 38 17.50 -32.31 8.51
C THR A 38 16.72 -33.57 8.14
N GLY A 39 15.45 -33.60 8.58
CA GLY A 39 14.48 -34.55 8.09
C GLY A 39 14.24 -34.28 6.62
N SER A 40 14.98 -34.98 5.75
CA SER A 40 14.69 -35.02 4.33
C SER A 40 13.31 -35.67 4.17
N LEU A 41 12.28 -34.86 3.94
CA LEU A 41 10.92 -35.35 3.76
C LEU A 41 10.81 -36.03 2.40
N ASN A 42 10.50 -37.31 2.42
CA ASN A 42 10.24 -38.11 1.23
C ASN A 42 8.82 -37.81 0.70
N PHE A 43 8.74 -37.07 -0.41
CA PHE A 43 7.48 -36.73 -1.09
C PHE A 43 6.76 -37.94 -1.73
N ASP A 44 7.41 -39.12 -1.77
CA ASP A 44 6.84 -40.34 -2.36
C ASP A 44 5.66 -40.93 -1.56
N SER A 45 5.38 -40.40 -0.37
CA SER A 45 4.28 -40.85 0.49
C SER A 45 2.92 -40.26 0.10
N ILE A 46 2.88 -39.21 -0.73
CA ILE A 46 1.64 -38.52 -1.11
C ILE A 46 1.10 -39.17 -2.39
N LYS A 47 0.27 -40.21 -2.22
CA LYS A 47 -0.47 -40.82 -3.33
C LYS A 47 -1.46 -39.82 -3.92
N LEU A 48 -1.07 -39.18 -5.04
CA LEU A 48 -1.90 -38.31 -5.86
C LEU A 48 -2.97 -39.15 -6.60
N GLY A 49 -4.19 -39.17 -6.06
CA GLY A 49 -5.38 -39.67 -6.75
C GLY A 49 -6.11 -38.52 -7.46
N PRO A 50 -6.76 -38.77 -8.62
CA PRO A 50 -7.36 -37.70 -9.41
C PRO A 50 -8.68 -37.23 -8.80
N ARG A 51 -8.82 -35.91 -8.70
CA ARG A 51 -10.04 -35.12 -8.49
C ARG A 51 -10.77 -35.36 -7.17
N ASN A 52 -10.59 -34.42 -6.23
CA ASN A 52 -11.68 -33.76 -5.50
C ASN A 52 -11.09 -32.65 -4.61
N ASN A 53 -11.62 -31.42 -4.75
CA ASN A 53 -11.21 -30.17 -4.09
C ASN A 53 -11.17 -30.18 -2.55
N ILE A 54 -11.45 -31.31 -1.90
CA ILE A 54 -11.52 -31.42 -0.44
C ILE A 54 -10.13 -31.67 0.17
N LYS A 55 -9.22 -32.36 -0.53
CA LYS A 55 -7.90 -32.73 0.01
C LYS A 55 -6.82 -31.65 -0.06
N PHE A 56 -6.96 -30.66 -0.96
CA PHE A 56 -6.04 -29.52 -1.00
C PHE A 56 -6.14 -28.67 0.26
N HIS A 57 -7.34 -28.55 0.85
CA HIS A 57 -7.55 -27.78 2.07
C HIS A 57 -6.85 -28.42 3.29
N GLU A 58 -6.85 -29.75 3.43
CA GLU A 58 -6.12 -30.43 4.52
C GLU A 58 -4.60 -30.33 4.37
N ALA A 59 -4.06 -30.48 3.17
CA ALA A 59 -2.63 -30.31 2.91
C ALA A 59 -2.18 -28.84 3.06
N TYR A 60 -3.05 -27.90 2.67
CA TYR A 60 -2.84 -26.46 2.86
C TYR A 60 -2.86 -26.10 4.34
N ASN A 61 -3.84 -26.58 5.11
CA ASN A 61 -3.94 -26.35 6.55
C ASN A 61 -2.70 -26.89 7.28
N ALA A 62 -2.21 -28.08 6.93
CA ALA A 62 -0.98 -28.61 7.50
C ALA A 62 0.25 -27.75 7.12
N THR A 63 0.39 -27.37 5.85
CA THR A 63 1.54 -26.57 5.39
C THR A 63 1.55 -25.16 5.99
N VAL A 64 0.40 -24.52 6.13
CA VAL A 64 0.26 -23.19 6.73
C VAL A 64 0.45 -23.21 8.24
N MET A 65 -0.11 -24.20 8.93
CA MET A 65 0.12 -24.39 10.37
C MET A 65 1.59 -24.74 10.68
N LEU A 66 2.26 -25.48 9.78
CA LEU A 66 3.66 -25.92 9.98
C LEU A 66 4.70 -24.90 9.51
N SER A 67 4.43 -24.11 8.47
CA SER A 67 5.39 -23.14 7.93
C SER A 67 5.20 -21.71 8.45
N GLY A 68 4.00 -21.35 8.92
CA GLY A 68 3.66 -19.97 9.27
C GLY A 68 3.76 -18.97 8.11
N ALA A 69 3.95 -19.45 6.88
CA ALA A 69 4.20 -18.60 5.72
C ALA A 69 2.92 -17.86 5.30
N ASN A 70 2.99 -16.53 5.24
CA ASN A 70 1.91 -15.71 4.72
C ASN A 70 1.83 -15.88 3.19
N GLN A 71 0.79 -16.53 2.68
CA GLN A 71 0.58 -16.74 1.25
C GLN A 71 0.41 -15.45 0.42
N PHE A 72 0.17 -14.31 1.06
CA PHE A 72 0.08 -13.02 0.39
C PHE A 72 1.43 -12.31 0.22
N SER A 73 2.50 -12.80 0.87
CA SER A 73 3.84 -12.18 0.81
C SER A 73 4.40 -12.03 -0.61
N GLY A 74 4.08 -12.97 -1.52
CA GLY A 74 4.50 -12.92 -2.92
C GLY A 74 3.52 -12.18 -3.85
N LYS A 75 2.40 -11.67 -3.35
CA LYS A 75 1.37 -11.00 -4.16
C LYS A 75 1.66 -9.51 -4.35
N THR A 76 1.16 -8.93 -5.43
CA THR A 76 1.21 -7.47 -5.64
C THR A 76 0.19 -6.74 -4.75
N ASP A 77 0.39 -5.44 -4.53
CA ASP A 77 -0.55 -4.61 -3.77
C ASP A 77 -1.96 -4.64 -4.37
N LYS A 78 -2.05 -4.69 -5.70
CA LYS A 78 -3.32 -4.83 -6.43
C LYS A 78 -4.03 -6.14 -6.08
N GLU A 79 -3.30 -7.25 -6.05
CA GLU A 79 -3.87 -8.55 -5.68
C GLU A 79 -4.29 -8.62 -4.22
N VAL A 80 -3.51 -8.01 -3.31
CA VAL A 80 -3.85 -7.92 -1.89
C VAL A 80 -5.12 -7.07 -1.71
N ALA A 81 -5.18 -5.89 -2.33
CA ALA A 81 -6.36 -5.02 -2.31
C ALA A 81 -7.60 -5.68 -2.94
N GLN A 82 -7.42 -6.40 -4.06
CA GLN A 82 -8.51 -7.14 -4.71
C GLN A 82 -9.04 -8.25 -3.79
N THR A 83 -8.16 -8.94 -3.06
CA THR A 83 -8.60 -9.96 -2.09
C THR A 83 -9.37 -9.30 -0.94
N LEU A 84 -8.90 -8.17 -0.41
CA LEU A 84 -9.63 -7.41 0.60
C LEU A 84 -11.00 -6.96 0.11
N ARG A 85 -11.09 -6.47 -1.13
CA ARG A 85 -12.37 -6.11 -1.76
C ARG A 85 -13.33 -7.29 -1.83
N ASN A 86 -12.84 -8.46 -2.23
CA ASN A 86 -13.66 -9.67 -2.35
C ASN A 86 -14.15 -10.18 -0.99
N ASN A 87 -13.34 -10.00 0.06
CA ASN A 87 -13.64 -10.45 1.42
C ASN A 87 -14.10 -9.30 2.33
N PHE A 88 -14.54 -8.16 1.76
CA PHE A 88 -14.75 -6.91 2.50
C PHE A 88 -15.65 -7.10 3.73
N ASP A 89 -16.74 -7.83 3.56
CA ASP A 89 -17.76 -8.04 4.59
C ASP A 89 -17.20 -8.82 5.81
N ALA A 90 -16.12 -9.61 5.64
CA ALA A 90 -15.45 -10.30 6.75
C ALA A 90 -14.66 -9.36 7.67
N PHE A 91 -14.39 -8.14 7.22
CA PHE A 91 -13.64 -7.11 7.93
C PHE A 91 -14.50 -5.92 8.35
N GLU A 92 -15.76 -5.89 7.95
CA GLU A 92 -16.67 -4.77 8.17
C GLU A 92 -16.78 -4.46 9.67
N ASP A 93 -16.71 -3.18 10.01
CA ASP A 93 -16.89 -2.73 11.39
C ASP A 93 -18.39 -2.63 11.69
N PRO A 94 -18.94 -3.44 12.63
CA PRO A 94 -20.36 -3.40 12.96
C PRO A 94 -20.83 -2.02 13.47
N LYS A 95 -19.90 -1.19 13.95
CA LYS A 95 -20.18 0.18 14.39
C LYS A 95 -20.15 1.21 13.27
N ASN A 96 -19.60 0.86 12.11
CA ASN A 96 -19.51 1.70 10.92
C ASN A 96 -19.90 0.88 9.67
N PRO A 97 -21.20 0.57 9.48
CA PRO A 97 -21.65 -0.20 8.33
C PRO A 97 -21.17 0.41 7.00
N GLY A 98 -20.72 -0.45 6.08
CA GLY A 98 -20.12 -0.09 4.80
C GLY A 98 -18.63 0.23 4.84
N ALA A 99 -17.98 0.15 6.00
CA ALA A 99 -16.56 0.45 6.17
C ALA A 99 -15.84 -0.59 7.04
N ILE A 100 -14.56 -0.78 6.75
CA ILE A 100 -13.60 -1.50 7.59
C ILE A 100 -12.81 -0.46 8.37
N SER A 101 -12.83 -0.51 9.70
CA SER A 101 -11.96 0.35 10.49
C SER A 101 -10.55 -0.22 10.60
N GLN A 102 -9.56 0.65 10.77
CA GLN A 102 -8.18 0.23 11.07
C GLN A 102 -8.10 -0.67 12.33
N LYS A 103 -9.07 -0.56 13.24
CA LYS A 103 -9.20 -1.47 14.39
C LYS A 103 -9.54 -2.89 13.94
N MET A 104 -10.48 -3.07 13.00
CA MET A 104 -10.87 -4.38 12.49
C MET A 104 -9.73 -5.10 11.78
N ILE A 105 -8.93 -4.38 10.97
CA ILE A 105 -7.71 -4.94 10.37
C ILE A 105 -6.74 -5.45 11.44
N ARG A 106 -6.43 -4.63 12.46
CA ARG A 106 -5.52 -5.03 13.55
C ARG A 106 -6.06 -6.21 14.37
N ASN A 107 -7.35 -6.22 14.66
CA ASN A 107 -7.98 -7.33 15.37
C ASN A 107 -7.84 -8.64 14.59
N MET A 108 -8.18 -8.63 13.29
CA MET A 108 -8.05 -9.80 12.42
C MET A 108 -6.59 -10.26 12.32
N ALA A 109 -5.64 -9.34 12.18
CA ALA A 109 -4.22 -9.66 12.08
C ALA A 109 -3.66 -10.30 13.37
N ASN A 110 -4.19 -9.90 14.53
CA ASN A 110 -3.78 -10.39 15.85
C ASN A 110 -4.45 -11.72 16.23
N SER A 111 -5.47 -12.16 15.49
CA SER A 111 -6.10 -13.46 15.72
C SER A 111 -5.12 -14.61 15.49
N GLN A 112 -5.28 -15.69 16.26
CA GLN A 112 -4.60 -16.95 16.01
C GLN A 112 -5.24 -17.66 14.82
N LEU A 113 -4.43 -18.44 14.08
CA LEU A 113 -4.97 -19.31 13.05
C LEU A 113 -5.91 -20.33 13.70
N SER A 114 -7.11 -20.45 13.17
CA SER A 114 -8.18 -21.30 13.70
C SER A 114 -8.18 -22.69 13.06
N GLY A 115 -7.46 -22.88 11.95
CA GLY A 115 -7.53 -24.07 11.10
C GLY A 115 -8.73 -24.08 10.16
N ASN A 116 -9.62 -23.08 10.26
CA ASN A 116 -10.60 -22.81 9.22
C ASN A 116 -9.92 -22.05 8.09
N TYR A 117 -9.93 -22.64 6.89
CA TYR A 117 -9.28 -22.05 5.73
C TYR A 117 -9.71 -20.60 5.49
N ALA A 118 -11.01 -20.30 5.48
CA ALA A 118 -11.49 -18.95 5.16
C ALA A 118 -11.07 -17.91 6.22
N ASP A 119 -11.12 -18.27 7.50
CA ASP A 119 -10.68 -17.39 8.58
C ASP A 119 -9.16 -17.15 8.53
N ASP A 120 -8.39 -18.23 8.33
CA ASP A 120 -6.93 -18.16 8.26
C ASP A 120 -6.46 -17.30 7.08
N GLN A 121 -7.17 -17.37 5.94
CA GLN A 121 -6.94 -16.47 4.79
C GLN A 121 -7.13 -15.01 5.18
N ASN A 122 -8.21 -14.67 5.90
CA ASN A 122 -8.50 -13.30 6.30
C ASN A 122 -7.47 -12.80 7.34
N ILE A 123 -7.03 -13.65 8.26
CA ILE A 123 -5.97 -13.35 9.22
C ILE A 123 -4.66 -13.03 8.49
N MET A 124 -4.26 -13.87 7.53
CA MET A 124 -3.05 -13.66 6.74
C MET A 124 -3.13 -12.40 5.86
N LEU A 125 -4.30 -12.14 5.27
CA LEU A 125 -4.55 -10.94 4.49
C LEU A 125 -4.40 -9.68 5.35
N ALA A 126 -4.97 -9.69 6.56
CA ALA A 126 -4.86 -8.59 7.52
C ALA A 126 -3.40 -8.30 7.91
N ARG A 127 -2.64 -9.36 8.20
CA ARG A 127 -1.21 -9.27 8.50
C ARG A 127 -0.43 -8.69 7.32
N GLU A 128 -0.74 -9.13 6.10
CA GLU A 128 -0.08 -8.63 4.90
C GLU A 128 -0.34 -7.13 4.68
N ILE A 129 -1.59 -6.68 4.85
CA ILE A 129 -1.94 -5.27 4.74
C ILE A 129 -1.12 -4.44 5.74
N LEU A 130 -1.02 -4.89 6.99
CA LEU A 130 -0.23 -4.18 8.01
C LEU A 130 1.29 -4.19 7.74
N ASN A 131 1.79 -5.23 7.07
CA ASN A 131 3.18 -5.31 6.63
C ASN A 131 3.48 -4.42 5.41
N ARG A 132 2.45 -3.86 4.76
CA ARG A 132 2.56 -2.98 3.59
C ARG A 132 2.06 -1.58 3.93
N PRO A 133 2.89 -0.73 4.56
CA PRO A 133 2.45 0.58 5.05
C PRO A 133 1.89 1.47 3.94
N ASP A 134 2.47 1.43 2.73
CA ASP A 134 1.99 2.23 1.60
C ASP A 134 0.62 1.76 1.07
N LEU A 135 0.41 0.43 0.98
CA LEU A 135 -0.90 -0.13 0.64
C LEU A 135 -1.93 0.18 1.72
N ASN A 136 -1.59 0.00 3.00
CA ASN A 136 -2.52 0.28 4.09
C ASN A 136 -2.91 1.77 4.11
N LYS A 137 -1.96 2.66 3.83
CA LYS A 137 -2.23 4.08 3.63
C LYS A 137 -3.19 4.29 2.47
N LEU A 138 -2.91 3.70 1.30
CA LEU A 138 -3.76 3.84 0.11
C LEU A 138 -5.20 3.36 0.33
N LEU A 139 -5.38 2.25 1.06
CA LEU A 139 -6.70 1.71 1.40
C LEU A 139 -7.50 2.63 2.33
N ASP A 140 -6.83 3.46 3.10
CA ASP A 140 -7.41 4.39 4.07
C ASP A 140 -7.54 5.82 3.53
N GLN A 141 -7.14 6.06 2.27
CA GLN A 141 -7.19 7.40 1.68
C GLN A 141 -8.55 7.70 1.07
N ASP A 142 -9.18 8.78 1.54
CA ASP A 142 -10.34 9.38 0.89
C ASP A 142 -10.05 9.70 -0.58
N SER A 143 -10.93 9.26 -1.49
CA SER A 143 -10.70 9.30 -2.94
C SER A 143 -10.66 10.71 -3.52
N VAL A 144 -11.20 11.69 -2.80
CA VAL A 144 -11.22 13.10 -3.21
C VAL A 144 -10.09 13.88 -2.54
N THR A 145 -9.85 13.63 -1.25
CA THR A 145 -8.98 14.46 -0.43
C THR A 145 -7.59 13.90 -0.21
N GLY A 146 -7.38 12.60 -0.44
CA GLY A 146 -6.13 11.90 -0.16
C GLY A 146 -5.79 11.80 1.33
N LYS A 147 -6.69 12.26 2.21
CA LYS A 147 -6.54 12.19 3.67
C LYS A 147 -6.95 10.83 4.19
N GLN A 148 -6.30 10.43 5.27
CA GLN A 148 -6.65 9.23 6.03
C GLN A 148 -7.69 9.57 7.09
N ASP A 149 -8.80 8.82 7.11
CA ASP A 149 -9.87 8.99 8.10
C ASP A 149 -10.03 7.77 9.01
N GLY A 150 -9.21 6.73 8.82
CA GLY A 150 -9.23 5.48 9.57
C GLY A 150 -10.28 4.48 9.08
N LEU A 151 -10.97 4.77 7.97
CA LEU A 151 -12.04 3.99 7.40
C LEU A 151 -11.74 3.58 5.95
N ILE A 152 -11.61 2.27 5.74
CA ILE A 152 -11.48 1.66 4.42
C ILE A 152 -12.88 1.32 3.91
N ARG A 153 -13.37 2.03 2.89
CA ARG A 153 -14.65 1.76 2.21
C ARG A 153 -14.42 0.86 1.00
N LYS A 154 -15.50 0.27 0.46
CA LYS A 154 -15.42 -0.58 -0.75
C LYS A 154 -14.75 0.14 -1.92
N GLU A 155 -15.04 1.44 -2.09
CA GLU A 155 -14.38 2.27 -3.12
C GLU A 155 -12.86 2.33 -2.94
N ASN A 156 -12.33 2.49 -1.72
CA ASN A 156 -10.89 2.53 -1.49
C ASN A 156 -10.22 1.21 -1.90
N THR A 157 -10.86 0.08 -1.62
CA THR A 157 -10.35 -1.25 -2.02
C THR A 157 -10.34 -1.42 -3.54
N GLU A 158 -11.33 -0.87 -4.25
CA GLU A 158 -11.38 -0.88 -5.72
C GLU A 158 -10.29 0.02 -6.32
N ILE A 159 -10.11 1.22 -5.77
CA ILE A 159 -9.05 2.13 -6.20
C ILE A 159 -7.68 1.49 -6.02
N ALA A 160 -7.41 0.89 -4.85
CA ALA A 160 -6.16 0.20 -4.58
C ALA A 160 -5.95 -1.01 -5.52
N ALA A 161 -7.01 -1.81 -5.76
CA ALA A 161 -6.97 -2.94 -6.71
C ALA A 161 -6.66 -2.47 -8.15
N ASN A 162 -7.11 -1.28 -8.53
CA ASN A 162 -6.84 -0.69 -9.84
C ASN A 162 -5.49 0.05 -9.92
N GLY A 163 -4.69 0.07 -8.85
CA GLY A 163 -3.36 0.70 -8.83
C GLY A 163 -3.32 2.10 -8.23
N GLY A 164 -4.33 2.49 -7.48
CA GLY A 164 -4.31 3.67 -6.62
C GLY A 164 -4.74 4.97 -7.27
N ASN A 165 -5.27 4.94 -8.49
CA ASN A 165 -5.84 6.13 -9.13
C ASN A 165 -7.38 6.03 -9.13
N PRO A 166 -8.11 6.98 -8.49
CA PRO A 166 -9.57 6.99 -8.44
C PRO A 166 -10.28 7.01 -9.81
N LEU A 167 -9.56 7.43 -10.85
CA LEU A 167 -10.07 7.48 -12.23
C LEU A 167 -9.80 6.20 -13.02
N SER A 168 -8.97 5.28 -12.50
CA SER A 168 -8.68 4.01 -13.16
C SER A 168 -9.94 3.13 -13.17
N GLY A 169 -10.49 2.92 -14.37
CA GLY A 169 -11.77 2.24 -14.60
C GLY A 169 -12.92 3.17 -14.97
N LYS A 170 -12.74 4.50 -14.91
CA LYS A 170 -13.74 5.46 -15.42
C LYS A 170 -13.67 5.53 -16.96
N SER A 171 -14.77 5.91 -17.62
CA SER A 171 -14.78 6.14 -19.06
C SER A 171 -13.93 7.36 -19.44
N ASP A 172 -13.48 7.41 -20.70
CA ASP A 172 -12.76 8.57 -21.25
C ASP A 172 -13.55 9.88 -21.10
N GLN A 173 -14.87 9.83 -21.28
CA GLN A 173 -15.80 10.94 -21.03
C GLN A 173 -15.71 11.44 -19.58
N LYS A 174 -15.68 10.53 -18.60
CA LYS A 174 -15.56 10.90 -17.18
C LYS A 174 -14.18 11.45 -16.84
N VAL A 175 -13.12 10.93 -17.47
CA VAL A 175 -11.77 11.51 -17.32
C VAL A 175 -11.72 12.92 -17.90
N ALA A 176 -12.31 13.15 -19.08
CA ALA A 176 -12.40 14.47 -19.71
C ALA A 176 -13.26 15.45 -18.87
N GLU A 177 -14.39 15.00 -18.33
CA GLU A 177 -15.22 15.79 -17.42
C GLU A 177 -14.46 16.22 -16.16
N GLU A 178 -13.67 15.33 -15.57
CA GLU A 178 -12.83 15.63 -14.41
C GLU A 178 -11.68 16.59 -14.75
N MET A 179 -11.07 16.46 -15.92
CA MET A 179 -10.12 17.45 -16.44
C MET A 179 -10.78 18.82 -16.61
N LEU A 180 -11.97 18.88 -17.21
CA LEU A 180 -12.72 20.11 -17.47
C LEU A 180 -13.05 20.86 -16.17
N LYS A 181 -13.55 20.14 -15.16
CA LYS A 181 -13.83 20.73 -13.83
C LYS A 181 -12.60 21.33 -13.15
N ASN A 182 -11.41 20.84 -13.50
CA ASN A 182 -10.14 21.28 -12.92
C ASN A 182 -9.27 22.03 -13.94
N PHE A 183 -9.85 22.49 -15.05
CA PHE A 183 -9.12 23.04 -16.18
C PHE A 183 -8.17 24.16 -15.77
N ASP A 184 -8.70 25.14 -15.03
CA ASP A 184 -7.93 26.30 -14.58
C ASP A 184 -6.79 25.96 -13.63
N LYS A 185 -6.88 24.82 -12.93
CA LYS A 185 -5.85 24.33 -12.01
C LYS A 185 -4.80 23.45 -12.72
N LEU A 186 -5.13 22.90 -13.89
CA LEU A 186 -4.25 22.03 -14.68
C LEU A 186 -3.37 22.82 -15.66
N LYS A 187 -3.75 24.05 -16.02
CA LYS A 187 -2.95 24.92 -16.88
C LYS A 187 -1.82 25.62 -16.13
N ASP A 188 -0.74 25.93 -16.86
CA ASP A 188 0.45 26.62 -16.35
C ASP A 188 0.35 28.15 -16.50
N ASP A 189 -0.58 28.66 -17.32
CA ASP A 189 -0.80 30.09 -17.54
C ASP A 189 -2.30 30.45 -17.39
N TYR A 190 -2.57 31.56 -16.69
CA TYR A 190 -3.92 32.09 -16.51
C TYR A 190 -4.56 32.57 -17.83
N TRP A 191 -3.76 32.98 -18.82
CA TRP A 191 -4.29 33.59 -20.05
C TRP A 191 -4.54 32.61 -21.20
N THR A 192 -4.18 31.34 -21.05
CA THR A 192 -4.36 30.34 -22.10
C THR A 192 -5.65 29.54 -21.91
N SER A 193 -6.40 29.37 -23.00
CA SER A 193 -7.56 28.45 -23.10
C SER A 193 -7.12 27.00 -23.37
N SER A 194 -5.97 26.58 -22.85
CA SER A 194 -5.40 25.24 -23.09
C SER A 194 -4.57 24.74 -21.92
N ILE A 195 -4.57 23.42 -21.74
CA ILE A 195 -3.64 22.70 -20.88
C ILE A 195 -2.52 22.13 -21.76
N LYS A 196 -1.25 22.38 -21.40
CA LYS A 196 -0.12 21.76 -22.10
C LYS A 196 0.08 20.32 -21.63
N VAL A 197 0.33 19.41 -22.55
CA VAL A 197 0.65 18.00 -22.24
C VAL A 197 1.90 17.91 -21.35
N ASP A 198 2.89 18.78 -21.54
CA ASP A 198 4.08 18.83 -20.68
C ASP A 198 3.74 19.25 -19.23
N THR A 199 2.78 20.14 -19.04
CA THR A 199 2.25 20.47 -17.70
C THR A 199 1.63 19.25 -17.04
N LEU A 200 0.88 18.42 -17.78
CA LEU A 200 0.37 17.15 -17.27
C LEU A 200 1.51 16.19 -16.90
N LYS A 201 2.55 16.09 -17.74
CA LYS A 201 3.73 15.25 -17.42
C LYS A 201 4.36 15.68 -16.11
N ASP A 202 4.51 16.98 -15.86
CA ASP A 202 5.10 17.48 -14.62
C ASP A 202 4.18 17.29 -13.42
N ILE A 203 2.87 17.49 -13.58
CA ILE A 203 1.88 17.20 -12.54
C ILE A 203 1.90 15.70 -12.17
N SER A 204 1.98 14.80 -13.15
CA SER A 204 1.94 13.34 -12.92
C SER A 204 3.10 12.80 -12.09
N LYS A 205 4.25 13.50 -12.10
CA LYS A 205 5.47 13.13 -11.35
C LYS A 205 5.39 13.51 -9.87
N ARG A 206 4.40 14.30 -9.45
CA ARG A 206 4.27 14.77 -8.05
C ARG A 206 3.97 13.59 -7.12
N SER A 207 4.61 13.57 -5.96
CA SER A 207 4.20 12.69 -4.87
C SER A 207 2.82 13.11 -4.34
N LEU A 208 1.98 12.15 -3.96
CA LEU A 208 0.71 12.44 -3.29
C LEU A 208 1.02 12.93 -1.87
N THR A 209 0.43 14.07 -1.50
CA THR A 209 0.76 14.81 -0.28
C THR A 209 -0.33 14.73 0.80
N GLY A 210 -1.49 14.15 0.48
CA GLY A 210 -2.71 14.20 1.29
C GLY A 210 -3.47 15.53 1.15
N ASN A 211 -3.14 16.32 0.13
CA ASN A 211 -3.85 17.56 -0.20
C ASN A 211 -4.80 17.30 -1.35
N ALA A 212 -6.11 17.35 -1.06
CA ALA A 212 -7.21 17.09 -1.99
C ALA A 212 -7.01 17.68 -3.37
N ASP A 213 -6.81 19.00 -3.42
CA ASP A 213 -6.69 19.71 -4.68
C ASP A 213 -5.44 19.27 -5.46
N LYS A 214 -4.28 19.19 -4.80
CA LYS A 214 -3.02 18.82 -5.48
C LYS A 214 -3.02 17.36 -5.94
N ASP A 215 -3.53 16.47 -5.11
CA ASP A 215 -3.52 15.03 -5.37
C ASP A 215 -4.54 14.70 -6.47
N ARG A 216 -5.72 15.35 -6.49
CA ARG A 216 -6.68 15.21 -7.58
C ARG A 216 -6.09 15.60 -8.93
N LEU A 217 -5.36 16.71 -9.03
CA LEU A 217 -4.67 17.11 -10.27
C LEU A 217 -3.64 16.05 -10.69
N THR A 218 -2.93 15.48 -9.72
CA THR A 218 -1.95 14.41 -9.94
C THR A 218 -2.61 13.14 -10.50
N HIS A 219 -3.76 12.73 -9.94
CA HIS A 219 -4.55 11.60 -10.41
C HIS A 219 -5.10 11.82 -11.82
N ILE A 220 -5.65 13.00 -12.10
CA ILE A 220 -6.13 13.37 -13.44
C ILE A 220 -4.98 13.27 -14.45
N ALA A 221 -3.83 13.90 -14.18
CA ALA A 221 -2.70 13.89 -15.09
C ALA A 221 -2.17 12.47 -15.35
N ARG A 222 -2.03 11.65 -14.29
CA ARG A 222 -1.61 10.24 -14.42
C ARG A 222 -2.58 9.43 -15.26
N GLU A 223 -3.88 9.58 -15.02
CA GLU A 223 -4.90 8.81 -15.75
C GLU A 223 -4.87 9.15 -17.24
N VAL A 224 -4.85 10.44 -17.58
CA VAL A 224 -4.85 10.91 -18.98
C VAL A 224 -3.60 10.43 -19.71
N LEU A 225 -2.42 10.57 -19.10
CA LEU A 225 -1.16 10.13 -19.69
C LEU A 225 -1.05 8.61 -19.82
N SER A 226 -1.77 7.84 -18.99
CA SER A 226 -1.84 6.38 -19.11
C SER A 226 -2.75 5.90 -20.26
N ARG A 227 -3.53 6.81 -20.87
CA ARG A 227 -4.48 6.54 -21.95
C ARG A 227 -4.05 7.19 -23.26
N PRO A 228 -3.16 6.56 -24.04
CA PRO A 228 -2.56 7.19 -25.22
C PRO A 228 -3.61 7.61 -26.28
N GLU A 229 -4.65 6.81 -26.49
CA GLU A 229 -5.72 7.15 -27.44
C GLU A 229 -6.58 8.34 -26.98
N LEU A 230 -6.92 8.39 -25.68
CA LEU A 230 -7.61 9.55 -25.11
C LEU A 230 -6.75 10.81 -25.23
N LEU A 231 -5.48 10.73 -24.84
CA LEU A 231 -4.56 11.86 -24.90
C LEU A 231 -4.42 12.38 -26.33
N LYS A 232 -4.24 11.48 -27.31
CA LYS A 232 -4.17 11.85 -28.73
C LYS A 232 -5.46 12.52 -29.22
N LYS A 233 -6.62 12.01 -28.81
CA LYS A 233 -7.92 12.58 -29.17
C LYS A 233 -8.06 13.99 -28.59
N LEU A 234 -7.71 14.19 -27.32
CA LEU A 234 -7.75 15.48 -26.65
C LEU A 234 -6.77 16.51 -27.22
N ASP A 235 -5.60 16.06 -27.66
CA ASP A 235 -4.55 16.91 -28.24
C ASP A 235 -4.92 17.41 -29.64
N ASN A 236 -5.73 16.66 -30.38
CA ASN A 236 -6.07 16.98 -31.78
C ASN A 236 -7.44 17.65 -31.95
N ILE A 237 -8.38 17.47 -31.01
CA ILE A 237 -9.69 18.11 -31.11
C ILE A 237 -9.56 19.63 -30.91
N TYR A 238 -10.06 20.41 -31.86
CA TYR A 238 -9.98 21.88 -31.87
C TYR A 238 -8.56 22.47 -31.73
N SER A 239 -7.52 21.65 -31.95
CA SER A 239 -6.11 22.06 -31.94
C SER A 239 -5.42 21.63 -33.22
N LYS A 240 -4.16 22.05 -33.41
CA LYS A 240 -3.35 21.47 -34.48
C LYS A 240 -2.88 20.09 -34.04
N ASP A 241 -2.92 19.12 -34.96
CA ASP A 241 -2.50 17.75 -34.66
C ASP A 241 -1.11 17.70 -34.01
N GLY A 242 -1.04 17.14 -32.81
CA GLY A 242 0.22 16.94 -32.09
C GLY A 242 0.90 18.22 -31.59
N ASP A 243 0.17 19.33 -31.45
CA ASP A 243 0.77 20.57 -30.93
C ASP A 243 1.05 20.55 -29.43
N GLY A 244 0.51 19.54 -28.71
CA GLY A 244 0.71 19.31 -27.28
C GLY A 244 -0.22 20.15 -26.40
N TRP A 245 -1.31 20.69 -26.96
CA TRP A 245 -2.21 21.64 -26.32
C TRP A 245 -3.64 21.12 -26.32
N ILE A 246 -4.12 20.72 -25.14
CA ILE A 246 -5.49 20.28 -24.93
C ILE A 246 -6.37 21.50 -24.71
N ARG A 247 -7.26 21.79 -25.66
CA ARG A 247 -8.19 22.93 -25.61
C ARG A 247 -9.33 22.70 -24.63
N TRP A 248 -9.87 23.77 -24.05
CA TRP A 248 -11.08 23.69 -23.22
C TRP A 248 -12.24 23.06 -24.01
N GLU A 249 -12.40 23.47 -25.26
CA GLU A 249 -13.43 23.00 -26.19
C GLU A 249 -13.29 21.51 -26.51
N ALA A 250 -12.07 20.97 -26.48
CA ALA A 250 -11.84 19.54 -26.68
C ALA A 250 -12.43 18.72 -25.54
N LEU A 251 -12.27 19.21 -24.30
CA LEU A 251 -12.84 18.60 -23.11
C LEU A 251 -14.35 18.76 -23.05
N GLU A 252 -14.86 19.93 -23.42
CA GLU A 252 -16.31 20.19 -23.56
C GLU A 252 -16.94 19.22 -24.57
N TYR A 253 -16.32 19.02 -25.75
CA TYR A 253 -16.81 18.07 -26.76
C TYR A 253 -16.74 16.61 -26.31
N MET A 254 -15.73 16.25 -25.51
CA MET A 254 -15.56 14.88 -25.03
C MET A 254 -16.50 14.49 -23.89
N LYS A 255 -17.14 15.47 -23.24
CA LYS A 255 -18.08 15.22 -22.15
C LYS A 255 -19.48 14.83 -22.65
N ASP A 256 -19.80 15.12 -23.92
CA ASP A 256 -21.09 14.87 -24.55
C ASP A 256 -21.14 13.47 -25.18
#